data_AF-A0A9Q7X9M6-F1
#
_entry.id   AF-A0A9Q7X9M6-F1
#
_cell.length_a   1.000
_cell.length_b   1.000
_cell.length_c   1.000
_cell.angle_alpha   90.00
_cell.angle_beta   90.00
_cell.angle_gamma   90.00
#
_symmetry.space_group_name_H-M   'P 1'
#
loop_
_entity.id
_entity.type
_entity.pdbx_description
1 polymer ?
#
loop_
_entity_poly.entity_id
_entity_poly.type
_entity_poly.pdbx_seq_one_letter_code
_entity_poly.pdbx_strand_id
1 'polypeptide(L)'
;MSANRPLSRALRPLTQCNASRTNVARRQLGPSHTRSASTAVAESSSSSSSSADSSTSYVHDPTPNVHLPRLARTEPELYAAVRPPPIAAFAALTARLGLIPISVDAATRERRIRLVHQACTHPSFQTLVDKVNASANLQLEPSATVSGLAKKEGASPLDSAQFLSLSPKGGVEHHAALATVGNSLLGMLATEFLHLRYPNLPTRVLKAAVSAYVGPQTLSDVGAELGLAGQGILRWNKEARIPTDSNLNQKRGGRGATPRSLSLSSSPSGSNSMRTLLSRDVAADSMRALIAVIFQEQGLSSARSFVTSHFLNRSLNLSSLLKFNDPKHALVSTCAKYGKQAPQSRMIAESGRLSISPVFVVGVWSGATKIGEGSGSSIRMAEFRAAEDALRRLYLAETPLGDFDLPSATLDSEFAGMAGEKVVERGRVFSAQPIGETEVLAVAGKSRQ
;
A
#
# COMPACT_ATOMS: atom_id res chain seq x y z
N MET A 1 -16.18 25.36 54.29
CA MET A 1 -15.87 26.67 53.67
C MET A 1 -15.32 26.37 52.28
N SER A 2 -16.21 26.26 51.28
CA SER A 2 -16.50 27.30 50.25
C SER A 2 -15.28 27.51 49.33
N ALA A 3 -15.30 27.34 48.00
CA ALA A 3 -16.35 27.30 46.97
C ALA A 3 -15.80 26.48 45.77
N ASN A 4 -16.54 25.60 45.08
CA ASN A 4 -17.62 25.82 44.11
C ASN A 4 -17.39 26.97 43.09
N ARG A 5 -16.99 26.61 41.85
CA ARG A 5 -17.44 27.31 40.62
C ARG A 5 -17.64 26.32 39.45
N PRO A 6 -18.77 26.38 38.71
CA PRO A 6 -19.15 25.42 37.66
C PRO A 6 -19.07 25.95 36.20
N LEU A 7 -19.07 24.99 35.27
CA LEU A 7 -19.59 24.93 33.88
C LEU A 7 -20.02 26.21 33.11
N SER A 8 -19.53 26.32 31.86
CA SER A 8 -20.31 26.63 30.63
C SER A 8 -19.40 26.40 29.41
N ARG A 9 -19.63 25.40 28.53
CA ARG A 9 -20.60 25.30 27.43
C ARG A 9 -20.56 26.50 26.46
N ALA A 10 -19.82 26.36 25.36
CA ALA A 10 -20.05 27.08 24.12
C ALA A 10 -19.90 26.11 22.93
N LEU A 11 -21.05 25.60 22.49
CA LEU A 11 -21.25 24.92 21.22
C LEU A 11 -21.13 25.98 20.10
N ARG A 12 -20.28 25.76 19.09
CA ARG A 12 -20.36 26.50 17.82
C ARG A 12 -21.07 25.63 16.77
N PRO A 13 -22.09 26.16 16.07
CA PRO A 13 -22.87 25.38 15.12
C PRO A 13 -22.19 25.27 13.75
N LEU A 14 -22.46 24.13 13.11
CA LEU A 14 -22.24 23.86 11.68
C LEU A 14 -23.19 24.73 10.85
N THR A 15 -22.65 25.54 9.94
CA THR A 15 -23.43 26.16 8.86
C THR A 15 -23.31 25.31 7.60
N GLN A 16 -24.31 24.47 7.38
CA GLN A 16 -24.66 23.94 6.06
C GLN A 16 -25.35 25.05 5.26
N CYS A 17 -24.83 25.39 4.08
CA CYS A 17 -25.59 26.14 3.08
C CYS A 17 -26.06 25.16 1.99
N ASN A 18 -27.30 24.71 2.13
CA ASN A 18 -28.10 24.19 1.03
C ASN A 18 -28.74 25.39 0.31
N ALA A 19 -28.40 25.59 -0.96
CA ALA A 19 -29.18 26.43 -1.85
C ALA A 19 -29.87 25.54 -2.89
N SER A 20 -31.18 25.39 -2.72
CA SER A 20 -32.10 24.74 -3.65
C SER A 20 -32.49 25.69 -4.77
N ARG A 21 -32.34 25.21 -6.00
CA ARG A 21 -33.30 25.27 -7.13
C ARG A 21 -34.11 26.56 -7.34
N THR A 22 -33.89 27.17 -8.51
CA THR A 22 -34.97 27.69 -9.36
C THR A 22 -34.74 27.25 -10.82
N ASN A 23 -35.66 26.42 -11.31
CA ASN A 23 -35.84 26.06 -12.71
C ASN A 23 -36.73 27.10 -13.40
N VAL A 24 -36.38 27.56 -14.61
CA VAL A 24 -37.36 27.90 -15.66
C VAL A 24 -36.80 27.53 -17.04
N ALA A 25 -37.56 26.63 -17.70
CA ALA A 25 -37.76 26.34 -19.14
C ALA A 25 -36.58 26.46 -20.14
N ARG A 26 -36.07 25.36 -20.74
CA ARG A 26 -36.68 24.42 -21.70
C ARG A 26 -36.93 25.02 -23.09
N ARG A 27 -36.02 24.74 -24.04
CA ARG A 27 -36.41 24.41 -25.43
C ARG A 27 -35.55 23.26 -25.96
N GLN A 28 -36.27 22.21 -26.36
CA GLN A 28 -35.79 20.95 -26.92
C GLN A 28 -35.06 21.15 -28.24
N LEU A 29 -34.12 20.26 -28.55
CA LEU A 29 -34.14 19.35 -29.71
C LEU A 29 -32.89 18.45 -29.63
N GLY A 30 -33.08 17.13 -29.72
CA GLY A 30 -32.00 16.16 -30.01
C GLY A 30 -32.24 15.54 -31.39
N PRO A 31 -31.63 14.39 -31.72
CA PRO A 31 -30.20 14.07 -31.68
C PRO A 31 -29.70 13.56 -33.05
N SER A 32 -28.41 13.70 -33.40
CA SER A 32 -27.82 12.88 -34.47
C SER A 32 -26.29 12.81 -34.44
N HIS A 33 -25.80 11.56 -34.37
CA HIS A 33 -24.69 10.94 -35.10
C HIS A 33 -23.29 11.59 -35.17
N THR A 34 -22.33 10.86 -34.58
CA THR A 34 -21.02 10.45 -35.11
C THR A 34 -20.30 11.41 -36.07
N ARG A 35 -19.14 11.92 -35.66
CA ARG A 35 -18.14 12.47 -36.59
C ARG A 35 -16.78 11.79 -36.40
N SER A 36 -16.52 10.87 -37.31
CA SER A 36 -15.21 10.36 -37.68
C SER A 36 -14.64 11.20 -38.83
N ALA A 37 -13.31 11.33 -38.85
CA ALA A 37 -12.41 11.50 -39.99
C ALA A 37 -12.88 12.35 -41.20
N SER A 38 -12.20 13.48 -41.41
CA SER A 38 -12.25 14.22 -42.67
C SER A 38 -11.09 13.79 -43.57
N THR A 39 -11.39 12.89 -44.50
CA THR A 39 -10.70 12.73 -45.79
C THR A 39 -11.14 13.89 -46.70
N ALA A 40 -10.20 14.68 -47.20
CA ALA A 40 -10.45 15.61 -48.29
C ALA A 40 -10.06 14.93 -49.62
N VAL A 41 -11.06 14.62 -50.43
CA VAL A 41 -10.92 14.22 -51.83
C VAL A 41 -11.09 15.48 -52.70
N ALA A 42 -10.29 15.53 -53.75
CA ALA A 42 -10.12 16.61 -54.70
C ALA A 42 -11.38 16.94 -55.51
N GLU A 43 -11.53 18.22 -55.86
CA GLU A 43 -12.21 18.64 -57.08
C GLU A 43 -11.26 19.52 -57.91
N SER A 44 -11.18 19.17 -59.19
CA SER A 44 -10.39 19.80 -60.23
C SER A 44 -11.20 20.88 -60.93
N SER A 45 -10.65 22.09 -61.05
CA SER A 45 -11.04 23.04 -62.08
C SER A 45 -9.80 23.60 -62.76
N SER A 46 -9.85 23.50 -64.09
CA SER A 46 -8.83 23.84 -65.06
C SER A 46 -8.72 25.34 -65.29
N SER A 47 -7.52 25.85 -65.50
CA SER A 47 -7.23 26.69 -66.67
C SER A 47 -5.73 26.93 -66.81
N SER A 48 -5.30 26.69 -68.05
CA SER A 48 -3.98 26.82 -68.64
C SER A 48 -3.47 28.26 -68.68
N SER A 49 -2.16 28.45 -68.52
CA SER A 49 -1.33 29.06 -69.57
C SER A 49 0.16 28.98 -69.23
N SER A 50 0.89 28.49 -70.23
CA SER A 50 2.31 28.69 -70.56
C SER A 50 3.14 29.61 -69.67
N SER A 51 4.32 29.13 -69.23
CA SER A 51 5.61 29.45 -69.86
C SER A 51 6.74 28.97 -68.94
N ALA A 52 7.84 28.55 -69.57
CA ALA A 52 9.06 28.13 -68.93
C ALA A 52 9.66 29.24 -68.05
N ASP A 53 10.13 28.87 -66.85
CA ASP A 53 11.43 29.32 -66.36
C ASP A 53 11.86 28.51 -65.12
N SER A 54 13.18 28.38 -65.03
CA SER A 54 13.99 27.73 -64.01
C SER A 54 13.48 27.88 -62.56
N SER A 55 13.21 26.76 -61.89
CA SER A 55 13.03 26.71 -60.44
C SER A 55 14.13 25.87 -59.80
N THR A 56 14.95 26.54 -58.98
CA THR A 56 15.75 25.97 -57.89
C THR A 56 15.14 24.67 -57.36
N SER A 57 15.92 23.59 -57.43
CA SER A 57 15.58 22.32 -56.79
C SER A 57 15.35 22.58 -55.30
N TYR A 58 14.09 22.62 -54.89
CA TYR A 58 13.77 22.28 -53.51
C TYR A 58 14.25 20.85 -53.32
N VAL A 59 15.42 20.71 -52.69
CA VAL A 59 15.85 19.43 -52.14
C VAL A 59 14.76 19.06 -51.16
N HIS A 60 13.91 18.11 -51.55
CA HIS A 60 13.16 17.32 -50.59
C HIS A 60 14.21 16.69 -49.69
N ASP A 61 14.52 17.34 -48.57
CA ASP A 61 15.12 16.60 -47.46
C ASP A 61 14.10 15.52 -47.14
N PRO A 62 14.41 14.23 -47.36
CA PRO A 62 13.51 13.19 -46.95
C PRO A 62 13.37 13.35 -45.44
N THR A 63 12.14 13.60 -44.97
CA THR A 63 11.81 13.40 -43.56
C THR A 63 12.49 12.10 -43.15
N PRO A 64 13.41 12.11 -42.16
CA PRO A 64 14.17 10.92 -41.86
C PRO A 64 13.14 9.83 -41.59
N ASN A 65 13.13 8.79 -42.43
CA ASN A 65 12.26 7.65 -42.25
C ASN A 65 12.70 7.02 -40.92
N VAL A 66 12.10 7.47 -39.81
CA VAL A 66 12.25 6.84 -38.50
C VAL A 66 11.44 5.56 -38.58
N HIS A 67 12.03 4.59 -39.25
CA HIS A 67 11.54 3.24 -39.38
C HIS A 67 11.35 2.70 -37.97
N LEU A 68 10.10 2.60 -37.52
CA LEU A 68 9.76 1.90 -36.28
C LEU A 68 10.48 0.53 -36.28
N PRO A 69 11.05 0.09 -35.14
CA PRO A 69 11.73 -1.20 -35.05
C PRO A 69 10.85 -2.33 -35.57
N ARG A 70 11.44 -3.38 -36.14
CA ARG A 70 10.67 -4.53 -36.67
C ARG A 70 9.72 -5.11 -35.63
N LEU A 71 10.17 -5.19 -34.37
CA LEU A 71 9.36 -5.58 -33.22
C LEU A 71 8.06 -4.79 -33.08
N ALA A 72 8.11 -3.47 -33.29
CA ALA A 72 6.94 -2.60 -33.21
C ALA A 72 5.94 -2.82 -34.35
N ARG A 73 6.38 -3.40 -35.48
CA ARG A 73 5.54 -3.68 -36.65
C ARG A 73 4.89 -5.05 -36.57
N THR A 74 5.62 -6.05 -36.10
CA THR A 74 5.16 -7.43 -36.01
C THR A 74 4.32 -7.68 -34.75
N GLU A 75 4.77 -7.17 -33.61
CA GLU A 75 4.14 -7.39 -32.30
C GLU A 75 4.08 -6.07 -31.50
N PRO A 76 3.12 -5.17 -31.81
CA PRO A 76 3.05 -3.85 -31.19
C PRO A 76 2.81 -3.91 -29.68
N GLU A 77 2.08 -4.92 -29.19
CA GLU A 77 1.81 -5.10 -27.76
C GLU A 77 3.06 -5.47 -26.96
N LEU A 78 3.86 -6.40 -27.50
CA LEU A 78 5.12 -6.81 -26.90
C LEU A 78 6.12 -5.66 -26.95
N TYR A 79 6.20 -4.92 -28.06
CA TYR A 79 7.01 -3.70 -28.16
C TYR A 79 6.62 -2.66 -27.10
N ALA A 80 5.32 -2.41 -26.92
CA ALA A 80 4.82 -1.47 -25.92
C ALA A 80 5.15 -1.89 -24.49
N ALA A 81 5.10 -3.20 -24.19
CA ALA A 81 5.43 -3.74 -22.88
C ALA A 81 6.93 -3.71 -22.56
N VAL A 82 7.78 -3.85 -23.58
CA VAL A 82 9.24 -3.95 -23.46
C VAL A 82 9.93 -2.58 -23.59
N ARG A 83 9.20 -1.55 -24.02
CA ARG A 83 9.71 -0.18 -24.21
C ARG A 83 10.48 0.32 -22.98
N PRO A 84 11.69 0.89 -23.16
CA PRO A 84 12.46 1.43 -22.05
C PRO A 84 11.69 2.59 -21.41
N PRO A 85 11.60 2.61 -20.07
CA PRO A 85 10.93 3.67 -19.35
C PRO A 85 11.80 4.94 -19.27
N PRO A 86 11.21 6.14 -19.16
CA PRO A 86 11.98 7.38 -19.16
C PRO A 86 12.83 7.54 -17.89
N ILE A 87 14.13 7.81 -18.05
CA ILE A 87 15.10 8.03 -16.96
C ILE A 87 14.64 9.10 -15.98
N ALA A 88 14.08 10.19 -16.52
CA ALA A 88 13.62 11.32 -15.75
C ALA A 88 12.55 10.92 -14.72
N ALA A 89 11.71 9.92 -15.05
CA ALA A 89 10.72 9.41 -14.11
C ALA A 89 11.36 8.67 -12.93
N PHE A 90 12.40 7.86 -13.18
CA PHE A 90 13.15 7.19 -12.12
C PHE A 90 13.97 8.16 -11.28
N ALA A 91 14.62 9.15 -11.90
CA ALA A 91 15.33 10.20 -11.20
C ALA A 91 14.40 11.03 -10.30
N ALA A 92 13.19 11.31 -10.77
CA ALA A 92 12.17 12.00 -9.97
C ALA A 92 11.64 11.11 -8.83
N LEU A 93 11.45 9.81 -9.08
CA LEU A 93 10.97 8.85 -8.07
C LEU A 93 12.02 8.64 -6.98
N THR A 94 13.30 8.46 -7.34
CA THR A 94 14.40 8.31 -6.38
C THR A 94 14.58 9.56 -5.52
N ALA A 95 14.40 10.75 -6.09
CA ALA A 95 14.39 12.00 -5.34
C ALA A 95 13.20 12.07 -4.37
N ARG A 96 11.99 11.66 -4.79
CA ARG A 96 10.79 11.60 -3.93
C ARG A 96 10.94 10.63 -2.75
N LEU A 97 11.65 9.52 -2.94
CA LEU A 97 11.97 8.57 -1.85
C LEU A 97 13.05 9.09 -0.89
N GLY A 98 13.61 10.27 -1.13
CA GLY A 98 14.69 10.83 -0.33
C GLY A 98 16.04 10.13 -0.57
N LEU A 99 16.19 9.32 -1.62
CA LEU A 99 17.42 8.58 -1.93
C LEU A 99 18.50 9.42 -2.59
N ILE A 100 18.23 10.65 -3.03
CA ILE A 100 19.22 11.55 -3.63
C ILE A 100 19.27 12.86 -2.84
N PRO A 101 20.00 12.92 -1.72
CA PRO A 101 20.37 14.21 -1.15
C PRO A 101 21.30 14.99 -2.10
N ILE A 102 21.30 16.32 -1.97
CA ILE A 102 22.05 17.25 -2.81
C ILE A 102 23.57 16.99 -2.78
N SER A 103 24.08 16.38 -1.71
CA SER A 103 25.51 16.09 -1.49
C SER A 103 26.05 14.83 -2.19
N VAL A 104 25.22 14.05 -2.90
CA VAL A 104 25.61 12.73 -3.41
C VAL A 104 26.33 12.80 -4.76
N ASP A 105 27.47 12.10 -4.83
CA ASP A 105 28.26 11.87 -6.04
C ASP A 105 27.42 11.36 -7.22
N ALA A 106 27.82 11.73 -8.44
CA ALA A 106 27.15 11.29 -9.65
C ALA A 106 27.10 9.76 -9.78
N ALA A 107 28.20 9.06 -9.50
CA ALA A 107 28.26 7.59 -9.59
C ALA A 107 27.29 6.90 -8.61
N THR A 108 27.20 7.39 -7.36
CA THR A 108 26.29 6.86 -6.35
C THR A 108 24.83 7.15 -6.71
N ARG A 109 24.55 8.33 -7.28
CA ARG A 109 23.24 8.69 -7.81
C ARG A 109 22.79 7.72 -8.90
N GLU A 110 23.65 7.42 -9.86
CA GLU A 110 23.37 6.47 -10.94
C GLU A 110 23.10 5.06 -10.39
N ARG A 111 23.92 4.60 -9.44
CA ARG A 111 23.71 3.31 -8.78
C ARG A 111 22.33 3.22 -8.10
N ARG A 112 21.92 4.25 -7.35
CA ARG A 112 20.60 4.27 -6.69
C ARG A 112 19.45 4.28 -7.68
N ILE A 113 19.58 4.99 -8.79
CA ILE A 113 18.58 4.99 -9.87
C ILE A 113 18.42 3.58 -10.46
N ARG A 114 19.52 2.84 -10.65
CA ARG A 114 19.47 1.44 -11.11
C ARG A 114 18.79 0.51 -10.13
N LEU A 115 19.07 0.65 -8.83
CA LEU A 115 18.40 -0.15 -7.80
C LEU A 115 16.89 0.10 -7.75
N VAL A 116 16.46 1.35 -7.88
CA VAL A 116 15.03 1.67 -7.97
C VAL A 116 14.42 1.11 -9.25
N HIS A 117 15.14 1.18 -10.38
CA HIS A 117 14.70 0.55 -11.61
C HIS A 117 14.52 -0.98 -11.44
N GLN A 118 15.47 -1.67 -10.81
CA GLN A 118 15.37 -3.09 -10.45
C GLN A 118 14.16 -3.34 -9.52
N ALA A 119 13.90 -2.47 -8.55
CA ALA A 119 12.74 -2.58 -7.66
C ALA A 119 11.40 -2.43 -8.41
N CYS A 120 11.36 -1.71 -9.53
CA CYS A 120 10.16 -1.54 -10.36
C CYS A 120 10.00 -2.63 -11.45
N THR A 121 10.95 -3.57 -11.57
CA THR A 121 10.88 -4.71 -12.50
C THR A 121 10.40 -5.98 -11.82
N HIS A 122 9.20 -6.44 -12.19
CA HIS A 122 8.59 -7.65 -11.66
C HIS A 122 9.15 -8.91 -12.35
N PRO A 123 9.32 -10.05 -11.64
CA PRO A 123 9.85 -11.29 -12.22
C PRO A 123 9.09 -11.80 -13.46
N SER A 124 7.78 -11.54 -13.56
CA SER A 124 7.00 -11.91 -14.76
C SER A 124 7.48 -11.20 -16.03
N PHE A 125 8.18 -10.07 -15.92
CA PHE A 125 8.77 -9.37 -17.06
C PHE A 125 9.82 -10.21 -17.79
N GLN A 126 10.51 -11.12 -17.08
CA GLN A 126 11.46 -12.06 -17.68
C GLN A 126 10.83 -12.86 -18.83
N THR A 127 9.57 -13.28 -18.67
CA THR A 127 8.85 -14.05 -19.70
C THR A 127 8.67 -13.27 -21.00
N LEU A 128 8.50 -11.94 -20.95
CA LEU A 128 8.40 -11.10 -22.15
C LEU A 128 9.76 -10.98 -22.83
N VAL A 129 10.80 -10.84 -22.03
CA VAL A 129 12.18 -10.81 -22.51
C VAL A 129 12.56 -12.13 -23.18
N ASP A 130 12.20 -13.26 -22.58
CA ASP A 130 12.46 -14.58 -23.17
C ASP A 130 11.72 -14.76 -24.50
N LYS A 131 10.48 -14.24 -24.61
CA LYS A 131 9.72 -14.21 -25.88
C LYS A 131 10.45 -13.39 -26.96
N VAL A 132 10.99 -12.22 -26.61
CA VAL A 132 11.78 -11.36 -27.52
C VAL A 132 13.06 -12.08 -27.96
N ASN A 133 13.75 -12.75 -27.02
CA ASN A 133 15.02 -13.41 -27.29
C ASN A 133 14.87 -14.69 -28.14
N ALA A 134 13.81 -15.46 -27.89
CA ALA A 134 13.51 -16.69 -28.62
C ALA A 134 13.18 -16.43 -30.11
N SER A 135 12.67 -15.25 -30.41
CA SER A 135 12.30 -14.85 -31.76
C SER A 135 13.50 -14.16 -32.45
N ALA A 136 14.29 -14.96 -33.19
CA ALA A 136 15.49 -14.49 -33.91
C ALA A 136 15.26 -13.28 -34.84
N ASN A 137 14.03 -13.09 -35.34
CA ASN A 137 13.64 -11.97 -36.20
C ASN A 137 13.23 -10.68 -35.43
N LEU A 138 13.09 -10.77 -34.11
CA LEU A 138 12.55 -9.75 -33.21
C LEU A 138 13.60 -9.26 -32.20
N GLN A 139 14.83 -9.76 -32.28
CA GLN A 139 15.95 -9.23 -31.52
C GLN A 139 16.03 -7.71 -31.73
N LEU A 140 16.10 -6.98 -30.62
CA LEU A 140 16.40 -5.57 -30.65
C LEU A 140 17.82 -5.42 -31.18
N GLU A 141 17.95 -5.15 -32.48
CA GLU A 141 19.22 -4.71 -33.06
C GLU A 141 19.78 -3.60 -32.16
N PRO A 142 20.97 -3.76 -31.55
CA PRO A 142 21.55 -2.74 -30.67
C PRO A 142 21.78 -1.40 -31.40
N SER A 143 21.70 -1.43 -32.74
CA SER A 143 21.82 -0.30 -33.65
C SER A 143 20.51 0.47 -33.92
N ALA A 144 19.33 -0.14 -33.72
CA ALA A 144 18.06 0.41 -34.21
C ALA A 144 17.19 1.10 -33.13
N THR A 145 17.65 1.18 -31.88
CA THR A 145 17.01 2.02 -30.86
C THR A 145 17.57 3.44 -30.91
N VAL A 146 16.89 4.29 -31.67
CA VAL A 146 16.85 5.76 -31.53
C VAL A 146 18.05 6.52 -32.12
N SER A 147 17.82 7.00 -33.34
CA SER A 147 18.43 8.20 -33.93
C SER A 147 18.92 9.21 -32.87
N GLY A 148 20.25 9.32 -32.71
CA GLY A 148 20.90 10.46 -32.06
C GLY A 148 21.70 10.22 -30.77
N LEU A 149 21.35 9.26 -29.91
CA LEU A 149 21.96 9.16 -28.56
C LEU A 149 23.00 8.04 -28.40
N ALA A 150 22.81 6.86 -29.01
CA ALA A 150 23.75 5.74 -28.87
C ALA A 150 25.04 5.88 -29.70
N LYS A 151 25.06 6.78 -30.71
CA LYS A 151 26.26 7.10 -31.51
C LYS A 151 27.25 8.02 -30.79
N LYS A 152 26.91 8.52 -29.60
CA LYS A 152 27.87 9.22 -28.75
C LYS A 152 28.68 8.13 -28.03
N GLU A 153 30.00 8.08 -28.27
CA GLU A 153 30.97 7.14 -27.68
C GLU A 153 31.13 7.26 -26.14
N GLY A 154 30.06 7.62 -25.42
CA GLY A 154 30.00 7.82 -23.98
C GLY A 154 28.61 7.52 -23.42
N ALA A 155 28.00 6.40 -23.85
CA ALA A 155 26.73 5.93 -23.29
C ALA A 155 26.89 5.74 -21.78
N SER A 156 26.06 6.41 -21.00
CA SER A 156 26.14 6.32 -19.55
C SER A 156 25.74 4.90 -19.12
N PRO A 157 26.31 4.38 -18.03
CA PRO A 157 25.93 3.08 -17.50
C PRO A 157 24.42 3.03 -17.12
N LEU A 158 23.77 4.18 -16.92
CA LEU A 158 22.30 4.27 -16.79
C LEU A 158 21.53 3.96 -18.07
N ASP A 159 22.05 4.38 -19.22
CA ASP A 159 21.39 4.15 -20.51
C ASP A 159 21.37 2.66 -20.81
N SER A 160 22.45 1.93 -20.51
CA SER A 160 22.50 0.48 -20.67
C SER A 160 21.52 -0.29 -19.77
N ALA A 161 21.08 0.28 -18.65
CA ALA A 161 20.06 -0.34 -17.77
C ALA A 161 18.62 -0.07 -18.24
N GLN A 162 18.40 1.03 -18.96
CA GLN A 162 17.11 1.35 -19.57
C GLN A 162 16.88 0.57 -20.84
N PHE A 163 17.88 0.58 -21.71
CA PHE A 163 17.92 -0.32 -22.85
C PHE A 163 18.00 -1.73 -22.28
N LEU A 164 17.31 -2.66 -22.91
CA LEU A 164 17.38 -4.06 -22.52
C LEU A 164 18.78 -4.54 -22.90
N SER A 165 19.79 -4.17 -22.13
CA SER A 165 21.04 -4.90 -22.02
C SER A 165 20.67 -6.26 -21.43
N LEU A 166 20.07 -7.06 -22.28
CA LEU A 166 19.87 -8.49 -22.18
C LEU A 166 21.28 -9.02 -22.09
N SER A 167 21.81 -9.10 -20.86
CA SER A 167 23.11 -9.72 -20.67
C SER A 167 22.99 -11.11 -21.29
N PRO A 168 23.79 -11.45 -22.31
CA PRO A 168 23.62 -12.69 -23.05
C PRO A 168 23.80 -13.95 -22.18
N LYS A 169 24.22 -13.78 -20.92
CA LYS A 169 24.43 -14.85 -19.92
C LYS A 169 23.72 -14.59 -18.59
N GLY A 170 22.98 -13.49 -18.42
CA GLY A 170 22.33 -13.12 -17.16
C GLY A 170 20.90 -12.63 -17.39
N GLY A 171 19.92 -13.27 -16.74
CA GLY A 171 18.52 -12.84 -16.80
C GLY A 171 18.31 -11.39 -16.33
N VAL A 172 17.11 -10.86 -16.52
CA VAL A 172 16.73 -9.53 -16.06
C VAL A 172 16.76 -9.49 -14.54
N GLU A 173 17.48 -8.51 -13.99
CA GLU A 173 17.45 -8.20 -12.57
C GLU A 173 16.03 -7.78 -12.18
N HIS A 174 15.42 -8.51 -11.24
CA HIS A 174 14.04 -8.33 -10.84
C HIS A 174 13.92 -8.18 -9.32
N HIS A 175 12.78 -7.68 -8.85
CA HIS A 175 12.60 -7.27 -7.46
C HIS A 175 12.24 -8.37 -6.47
N ALA A 176 12.14 -9.64 -6.87
CA ALA A 176 11.57 -10.70 -6.02
C ALA A 176 12.29 -10.84 -4.66
N ALA A 177 13.63 -10.86 -4.66
CA ALA A 177 14.42 -10.94 -3.43
C ALA A 177 14.34 -9.68 -2.57
N LEU A 178 14.25 -8.49 -3.19
CA LEU A 178 14.07 -7.23 -2.47
C LEU A 178 12.68 -7.17 -1.84
N ALA A 179 11.65 -7.64 -2.54
CA ALA A 179 10.28 -7.66 -2.05
C ALA A 179 10.12 -8.58 -0.82
N THR A 180 10.81 -9.72 -0.77
CA THR A 180 10.77 -10.62 0.41
C THR A 180 11.41 -9.98 1.63
N VAL A 181 12.57 -9.31 1.46
CA VAL A 181 13.23 -8.55 2.53
C VAL A 181 12.33 -7.41 3.01
N GLY A 182 11.77 -6.63 2.07
CA GLY A 182 10.87 -5.53 2.38
C GLY A 182 9.61 -5.97 3.13
N ASN A 183 9.03 -7.12 2.75
CA ASN A 183 7.87 -7.67 3.44
C ASN A 183 8.18 -8.03 4.91
N SER A 184 9.34 -8.65 5.16
CA SER A 184 9.79 -8.99 6.51
C SER A 184 10.06 -7.74 7.35
N LEU A 185 10.73 -6.75 6.76
CA LEU A 185 11.04 -5.46 7.41
C LEU A 185 9.75 -4.72 7.79
N LEU A 186 8.82 -4.59 6.84
CA LEU A 186 7.53 -3.95 7.06
C LEU A 186 6.72 -4.65 8.16
N GLY A 187 6.69 -5.99 8.11
CA GLY A 187 6.01 -6.80 9.12
C GLY A 187 6.59 -6.53 10.51
N MET A 188 7.92 -6.59 10.65
CA MET A 188 8.63 -6.29 11.89
C MET A 188 8.28 -4.89 12.40
N LEU A 189 8.53 -3.84 11.60
CA LEU A 189 8.35 -2.43 11.98
C LEU A 189 6.89 -2.10 12.34
N ALA A 190 5.91 -2.64 11.60
CA ALA A 190 4.51 -2.43 11.91
C ALA A 190 4.07 -3.18 13.16
N THR A 191 4.57 -4.40 13.37
CA THR A 191 4.24 -5.19 14.57
C THR A 191 4.81 -4.57 15.84
N GLU A 192 6.07 -4.11 15.84
CA GLU A 192 6.65 -3.46 17.02
C GLU A 192 5.88 -2.19 17.37
N PHE A 193 5.55 -1.37 16.38
CA PHE A 193 4.86 -0.11 16.61
C PHE A 193 3.46 -0.33 17.19
N LEU A 194 2.69 -1.28 16.62
CA LEU A 194 1.35 -1.56 17.09
C LEU A 194 1.33 -2.23 18.46
N HIS A 195 2.30 -3.11 18.74
CA HIS A 195 2.38 -3.79 20.03
C HIS A 195 2.74 -2.82 21.16
N LEU A 196 3.63 -1.86 20.91
CA LEU A 196 3.97 -0.84 21.92
C LEU A 196 2.87 0.20 22.08
N ARG A 197 2.23 0.62 20.97
CA ARG A 197 1.12 1.59 21.00
C ARG A 197 -0.13 1.03 21.66
N TYR A 198 -0.43 -0.26 21.44
CA TYR A 198 -1.60 -0.96 21.99
C TYR A 198 -1.17 -2.26 22.68
N PRO A 199 -0.61 -2.18 23.90
CA PRO A 199 -0.03 -3.34 24.60
C PRO A 199 -1.04 -4.45 24.88
N ASN A 200 -2.32 -4.10 25.04
CA ASN A 200 -3.37 -5.06 25.38
C ASN A 200 -4.11 -5.60 24.14
N LEU A 201 -3.68 -5.28 22.91
CA LEU A 201 -4.45 -5.62 21.72
C LEU A 201 -4.50 -7.15 21.48
N PRO A 202 -5.68 -7.75 21.27
CA PRO A 202 -5.82 -9.15 20.90
C PRO A 202 -4.97 -9.56 19.69
N THR A 203 -4.32 -10.72 19.73
CA THR A 203 -3.42 -11.18 18.65
C THR A 203 -4.10 -11.24 17.28
N ARG A 204 -5.37 -11.65 17.23
CA ARG A 204 -6.15 -11.68 15.97
C ARG A 204 -6.34 -10.30 15.39
N VAL A 205 -6.62 -9.32 16.25
CA VAL A 205 -6.85 -7.93 15.85
C VAL A 205 -5.52 -7.25 15.51
N LEU A 206 -4.46 -7.51 16.27
CA LEU A 206 -3.10 -7.07 15.96
C LEU A 206 -2.68 -7.52 14.57
N LYS A 207 -2.86 -8.82 14.23
CA LYS A 207 -2.55 -9.34 12.89
C LYS A 207 -3.39 -8.66 11.80
N ALA A 208 -4.68 -8.44 12.05
CA ALA A 208 -5.55 -7.74 11.11
C ALA A 208 -5.14 -6.27 10.94
N ALA A 209 -4.73 -5.60 12.02
CA ALA A 209 -4.24 -4.23 12.02
C ALA A 209 -2.93 -4.12 11.23
N VAL A 210 -1.95 -4.99 11.49
CA VAL A 210 -0.71 -5.07 10.70
C VAL A 210 -1.02 -5.26 9.21
N SER A 211 -1.91 -6.19 8.88
CA SER A 211 -2.34 -6.41 7.50
C SER A 211 -3.10 -5.23 6.91
N ALA A 212 -3.70 -4.35 7.70
CA ALA A 212 -4.42 -3.19 7.21
C ALA A 212 -3.49 -1.97 7.04
N TYR A 213 -2.46 -1.83 7.88
CA TYR A 213 -1.41 -0.83 7.70
C TYR A 213 -0.47 -1.18 6.55
N VAL A 214 -0.02 -2.43 6.46
CA VAL A 214 0.99 -2.87 5.50
C VAL A 214 0.52 -4.01 4.60
N GLY A 215 -0.80 -4.04 4.34
CA GLY A 215 -1.39 -4.97 3.39
C GLY A 215 -1.08 -4.63 1.93
N PRO A 216 -1.34 -5.57 1.01
CA PRO A 216 -1.15 -5.32 -0.42
C PRO A 216 -2.01 -4.17 -0.94
N GLN A 217 -3.22 -3.97 -0.41
CA GLN A 217 -4.09 -2.85 -0.79
C GLN A 217 -3.44 -1.52 -0.41
N THR A 218 -3.07 -1.36 0.86
CA THR A 218 -2.42 -0.15 1.37
C THR A 218 -1.09 0.12 0.67
N LEU A 219 -0.26 -0.91 0.46
CA LEU A 219 0.98 -0.80 -0.31
C LEU A 219 0.72 -0.30 -1.75
N SER A 220 -0.31 -0.81 -2.42
CA SER A 220 -0.66 -0.34 -3.76
C SER A 220 -1.13 1.12 -3.77
N ASP A 221 -1.85 1.54 -2.73
CA ASP A 221 -2.36 2.90 -2.59
C ASP A 221 -1.22 3.89 -2.27
N VAL A 222 -0.31 3.55 -1.35
CA VAL A 222 0.92 4.32 -1.09
C VAL A 222 1.77 4.41 -2.35
N GLY A 223 1.90 3.30 -3.07
CA GLY A 223 2.66 3.27 -4.31
C GLY A 223 2.05 4.20 -5.36
N ALA A 224 0.73 4.26 -5.46
CA ALA A 224 0.05 5.21 -6.33
C ALA A 224 0.29 6.66 -5.91
N GLU A 225 0.22 6.97 -4.62
CA GLU A 225 0.51 8.32 -4.07
C GLU A 225 1.95 8.77 -4.34
N LEU A 226 2.92 7.86 -4.25
CA LEU A 226 4.33 8.13 -4.55
C LEU A 226 4.63 8.18 -6.06
N GLY A 227 3.66 7.83 -6.90
CA GLY A 227 3.75 7.88 -8.35
C GLY A 227 4.30 6.61 -9.02
N LEU A 228 4.34 5.46 -8.34
CA LEU A 228 4.66 4.17 -8.98
C LEU A 228 3.59 3.76 -10.01
N ALA A 229 2.34 4.17 -9.79
CA ALA A 229 1.25 3.95 -10.76
C ALA A 229 1.33 4.91 -11.97
N GLY A 230 2.37 5.76 -12.04
CA GLY A 230 2.62 6.62 -13.20
C GLY A 230 2.87 5.82 -14.48
N GLN A 231 2.54 6.41 -15.63
CA GLN A 231 2.66 5.77 -16.94
C GLN A 231 4.12 5.32 -17.19
N GLY A 232 4.32 4.00 -17.25
CA GLY A 232 5.56 3.40 -17.72
C GLY A 232 6.66 3.15 -16.68
N ILE A 233 6.42 3.33 -15.37
CA ILE A 233 7.46 3.04 -14.35
C ILE A 233 7.53 1.54 -14.02
N LEU A 234 6.38 0.89 -13.82
CA LEU A 234 6.30 -0.53 -13.47
C LEU A 234 6.42 -1.42 -14.71
N ARG A 235 7.32 -2.42 -14.64
CA ARG A 235 7.58 -3.38 -15.72
C ARG A 235 7.10 -4.76 -15.32
N TRP A 236 6.08 -5.28 -16.02
CA TRP A 236 5.48 -6.57 -15.73
C TRP A 236 4.72 -7.11 -16.94
N ASN A 237 4.49 -8.42 -16.96
CA ASN A 237 3.68 -9.07 -17.98
C ASN A 237 2.19 -9.11 -17.57
N LYS A 238 1.32 -8.45 -18.35
CA LYS A 238 -0.14 -8.39 -18.13
C LYS A 238 -0.84 -9.74 -18.26
N GLU A 239 -0.27 -10.65 -19.02
CA GLU A 239 -0.79 -12.00 -19.26
C GLU A 239 -0.37 -12.98 -18.17
N ALA A 240 0.56 -12.57 -17.28
CA ALA A 240 1.08 -13.46 -16.24
C ALA A 240 -0.04 -13.94 -15.32
N ARG A 241 0.01 -15.23 -15.00
CA ARG A 241 -0.92 -15.88 -14.09
C ARG A 241 -0.19 -16.35 -12.84
N ILE A 242 -0.79 -16.10 -11.69
CA ILE A 242 -0.29 -16.55 -10.39
C ILE A 242 -1.28 -17.60 -9.86
N PRO A 243 -0.81 -18.66 -9.20
CA PRO A 243 -1.69 -19.56 -8.46
C PRO A 243 -2.60 -18.78 -7.51
N THR A 244 -3.90 -19.03 -7.53
CA THR A 244 -4.78 -18.51 -6.47
C THR A 244 -4.47 -19.28 -5.20
N ASP A 245 -4.07 -18.59 -4.14
CA ASP A 245 -4.14 -19.16 -2.81
C ASP A 245 -5.61 -19.32 -2.41
N SER A 246 -6.21 -20.45 -2.78
CA SER A 246 -7.55 -20.87 -2.34
C SER A 246 -7.66 -20.97 -0.81
N ASN A 247 -6.53 -20.93 -0.10
CA ASN A 247 -6.42 -21.03 1.35
C ASN A 247 -6.59 -19.70 2.13
N LEU A 248 -6.60 -18.53 1.48
CA LEU A 248 -6.87 -17.27 2.19
C LEU A 248 -8.36 -17.02 2.45
N ASN A 249 -9.24 -17.67 1.70
CA ASN A 249 -10.69 -17.50 1.81
C ASN A 249 -11.39 -18.58 2.66
N GLN A 250 -10.64 -19.54 3.23
CA GLN A 250 -11.20 -20.67 3.97
C GLN A 250 -10.62 -20.79 5.39
N LYS A 251 -10.88 -19.78 6.24
CA LYS A 251 -11.10 -19.94 7.71
C LYS A 251 -11.43 -18.60 8.39
N ARG A 252 -12.49 -17.93 7.94
CA ARG A 252 -13.30 -17.08 8.83
C ARG A 252 -14.13 -18.01 9.71
N GLY A 253 -13.49 -18.64 10.70
CA GLY A 253 -14.19 -19.51 11.66
C GLY A 253 -13.36 -20.69 12.12
N GLY A 254 -12.80 -20.58 13.33
CA GLY A 254 -12.39 -21.73 14.12
C GLY A 254 -10.96 -22.23 13.92
N ARG A 255 -10.09 -21.86 14.86
CA ARG A 255 -9.45 -22.73 15.89
C ARG A 255 -8.10 -22.12 16.31
N GLY A 256 -7.80 -22.26 17.61
CA GLY A 256 -6.66 -21.65 18.28
C GLY A 256 -5.33 -21.88 17.58
N ALA A 257 -4.48 -20.87 17.62
CA ALA A 257 -3.17 -20.86 16.99
C ALA A 257 -2.10 -21.20 18.04
N THR A 258 -1.55 -22.41 17.95
CA THR A 258 -0.13 -22.64 18.28
C THR A 258 0.72 -22.24 17.07
N PRO A 259 2.00 -21.91 17.24
CA PRO A 259 2.86 -21.48 16.14
C PRO A 259 3.03 -22.64 15.15
N ARG A 260 2.67 -22.43 13.87
CA ARG A 260 2.97 -23.37 12.80
C ARG A 260 4.45 -23.24 12.44
N SER A 261 5.22 -24.29 12.69
CA SER A 261 6.52 -24.49 12.05
C SER A 261 6.31 -24.70 10.54
N LEU A 262 7.25 -24.17 9.76
CA LEU A 262 7.33 -24.34 8.31
C LEU A 262 7.67 -25.81 8.01
N SER A 263 6.67 -26.62 7.69
CA SER A 263 6.89 -27.90 7.00
C SER A 263 6.32 -27.81 5.57
N LEU A 264 7.21 -27.94 4.59
CA LEU A 264 6.84 -28.20 3.20
C LEU A 264 6.24 -29.61 3.14
N SER A 265 4.92 -29.72 3.11
CA SER A 265 4.24 -30.93 2.66
C SER A 265 3.40 -30.60 1.43
N SER A 266 3.94 -30.96 0.28
CA SER A 266 3.25 -30.99 -1.01
C SER A 266 2.18 -32.08 -0.99
N SER A 267 0.91 -31.69 -0.88
CA SER A 267 -0.23 -32.54 -1.21
C SER A 267 -0.89 -32.00 -2.48
N PRO A 268 -0.88 -32.75 -3.60
CA PRO A 268 -1.45 -32.30 -4.86
C PRO A 268 -2.91 -32.76 -4.93
N SER A 269 -3.81 -32.04 -4.26
CA SER A 269 -5.26 -32.23 -4.48
C SER A 269 -6.04 -30.97 -4.16
N GLY A 270 -5.99 -30.04 -5.09
CA GLY A 270 -6.81 -28.84 -5.14
C GLY A 270 -6.75 -28.34 -6.57
N SER A 271 -7.89 -28.00 -7.17
CA SER A 271 -7.89 -27.33 -8.47
C SER A 271 -7.07 -26.04 -8.33
N ASN A 272 -5.89 -26.00 -8.96
CA ASN A 272 -5.04 -24.83 -9.00
C ASN A 272 -5.72 -23.78 -9.88
N SER A 273 -6.71 -23.09 -9.30
CA SER A 273 -7.30 -21.92 -9.96
C SER A 273 -6.17 -20.90 -10.12
N MET A 274 -6.02 -20.38 -11.33
CA MET A 274 -4.96 -19.45 -11.69
C MET A 274 -5.62 -18.10 -11.89
N ARG A 275 -5.15 -17.07 -11.19
CA ARG A 275 -5.64 -15.70 -11.37
C ARG A 275 -4.68 -14.91 -12.22
N THR A 276 -5.22 -13.98 -13.00
CA THR A 276 -4.41 -12.97 -13.68
C THR A 276 -3.76 -12.06 -12.64
N LEU A 277 -2.51 -11.74 -12.88
CA LEU A 277 -1.73 -10.86 -12.05
C LEU A 277 -2.24 -9.42 -12.24
N LEU A 278 -2.58 -8.76 -11.14
CA LEU A 278 -3.18 -7.43 -11.16
C LEU A 278 -2.11 -6.35 -11.04
N SER A 279 -2.32 -5.20 -11.68
CA SER A 279 -1.40 -4.06 -11.57
C SER A 279 -1.20 -3.59 -10.12
N ARG A 280 -2.23 -3.72 -9.28
CA ARG A 280 -2.13 -3.35 -7.84
C ARG A 280 -1.23 -4.29 -7.06
N ASP A 281 -1.22 -5.58 -7.41
CA ASP A 281 -0.35 -6.57 -6.74
C ASP A 281 1.12 -6.29 -7.08
N VAL A 282 1.42 -6.00 -8.35
CA VAL A 282 2.76 -5.60 -8.79
C VAL A 282 3.22 -4.32 -8.11
N ALA A 283 2.33 -3.34 -8.02
CA ALA A 283 2.64 -2.09 -7.33
C ALA A 283 2.97 -2.36 -5.85
N ALA A 284 2.21 -3.25 -5.19
CA ALA A 284 2.48 -3.62 -3.81
C ALA A 284 3.83 -4.35 -3.63
N ASP A 285 4.17 -5.29 -4.51
CA ASP A 285 5.46 -5.98 -4.49
C ASP A 285 6.63 -5.05 -4.79
N SER A 286 6.44 -4.13 -5.73
CA SER A 286 7.44 -3.09 -6.04
C SER A 286 7.63 -2.14 -4.85
N MET A 287 6.56 -1.77 -4.14
CA MET A 287 6.67 -0.97 -2.92
C MET A 287 7.45 -1.68 -1.80
N ARG A 288 7.24 -2.99 -1.61
CA ARG A 288 8.06 -3.77 -0.68
C ARG A 288 9.53 -3.72 -1.08
N ALA A 289 9.82 -3.89 -2.37
CA ALA A 289 11.18 -3.84 -2.87
C ALA A 289 11.84 -2.46 -2.70
N LEU A 290 11.10 -1.37 -2.92
CA LEU A 290 11.62 -0.02 -2.69
C LEU A 290 11.99 0.23 -1.23
N ILE A 291 11.22 -0.29 -0.29
CA ILE A 291 11.53 -0.19 1.14
C ILE A 291 12.81 -0.97 1.47
N ALA A 292 13.02 -2.13 0.84
CA ALA A 292 14.29 -2.85 0.96
C ALA A 292 15.48 -2.07 0.36
N VAL A 293 15.28 -1.35 -0.76
CA VAL A 293 16.31 -0.46 -1.32
C VAL A 293 16.63 0.70 -0.36
N ILE A 294 15.63 1.31 0.25
CA ILE A 294 15.83 2.36 1.27
C ILE A 294 16.63 1.81 2.44
N PHE A 295 16.27 0.62 2.94
CA PHE A 295 16.99 -0.06 4.00
C PHE A 295 18.45 -0.37 3.63
N GLN A 296 18.71 -0.85 2.40
CA GLN A 296 20.05 -1.17 1.93
C GLN A 296 20.93 0.09 1.76
N GLU A 297 20.37 1.18 1.25
CA GLU A 297 21.11 2.41 0.97
C GLU A 297 21.29 3.29 2.20
N GLN A 298 20.22 3.49 2.99
CA GLN A 298 20.17 4.47 4.09
C GLN A 298 20.06 3.85 5.48
N GLY A 299 19.93 2.52 5.58
CA GLY A 299 19.87 1.81 6.85
C GLY A 299 18.48 1.73 7.49
N LEU A 300 18.45 1.17 8.70
CA LEU A 300 17.20 0.87 9.42
C LEU A 300 16.46 2.11 9.90
N SER A 301 17.20 3.11 10.40
CA SER A 301 16.65 4.35 10.94
C SER A 301 15.84 5.13 9.89
N SER A 302 16.39 5.28 8.68
CA SER A 302 15.69 5.93 7.58
C SER A 302 14.49 5.12 7.09
N ALA A 303 14.65 3.79 6.95
CA ALA A 303 13.55 2.91 6.57
C ALA A 303 12.39 2.96 7.58
N ARG A 304 12.69 2.98 8.88
CA ARG A 304 11.70 3.18 9.94
C ARG A 304 10.99 4.51 9.81
N SER A 305 11.73 5.61 9.67
CA SER A 305 11.16 6.95 9.50
C SER A 305 10.22 7.03 8.29
N PHE A 306 10.63 6.43 7.17
CA PHE A 306 9.82 6.30 5.97
C PHE A 306 8.54 5.47 6.19
N VAL A 307 8.65 4.33 6.88
CA VAL A 307 7.48 3.48 7.17
C VAL A 307 6.52 4.17 8.14
N THR A 308 7.03 4.85 9.16
CA THR A 308 6.21 5.61 10.10
C THR A 308 5.48 6.76 9.41
N SER A 309 6.19 7.54 8.60
CA SER A 309 5.64 8.71 7.92
C SER A 309 4.58 8.34 6.89
N HIS A 310 4.84 7.32 6.07
CA HIS A 310 3.96 6.94 4.98
C HIS A 310 2.91 5.91 5.35
N PHE A 311 3.16 4.96 6.25
CA PHE A 311 2.23 3.87 6.55
C PHE A 311 1.54 4.05 7.91
N LEU A 312 2.31 4.22 8.98
CA LEU A 312 1.79 4.16 10.35
C LEU A 312 1.02 5.43 10.76
N ASN A 313 1.24 6.55 10.07
CA ASN A 313 0.47 7.78 10.26
C ASN A 313 -0.95 7.74 9.67
N ARG A 314 -1.32 6.69 8.92
CA ARG A 314 -2.70 6.57 8.41
C ARG A 314 -3.67 6.27 9.55
N SER A 315 -4.85 6.90 9.51
CA SER A 315 -5.90 6.63 10.49
C SER A 315 -6.57 5.28 10.22
N LEU A 316 -6.54 4.37 11.19
CA LEU A 316 -7.25 3.09 11.13
C LEU A 316 -8.22 2.96 12.31
N ASN A 317 -9.49 2.67 12.02
CA ASN A 317 -10.51 2.41 13.03
C ASN A 317 -10.37 1.01 13.65
N LEU A 318 -9.46 0.84 14.61
CA LEU A 318 -9.21 -0.44 15.30
C LEU A 318 -10.45 -1.00 16.02
N SER A 319 -11.33 -0.13 16.50
CA SER A 319 -12.61 -0.51 17.14
C SER A 319 -13.49 -1.40 16.25
N SER A 320 -13.43 -1.21 14.93
CA SER A 320 -14.21 -2.00 13.96
C SER A 320 -13.66 -3.42 13.75
N LEU A 321 -12.39 -3.65 14.08
CA LEU A 321 -11.73 -4.95 13.97
C LEU A 321 -11.99 -5.82 15.21
N LEU A 322 -12.31 -5.20 16.35
CA LEU A 322 -12.71 -5.89 17.58
C LEU A 322 -14.14 -6.40 17.45
N LYS A 323 -14.28 -7.72 17.33
CA LYS A 323 -15.58 -8.41 17.29
C LYS A 323 -15.70 -9.35 18.48
N PHE A 324 -16.75 -9.16 19.27
CA PHE A 324 -17.02 -9.96 20.46
C PHE A 324 -18.23 -10.86 20.23
N ASN A 325 -18.12 -12.13 20.62
CA ASN A 325 -19.27 -13.04 20.66
C ASN A 325 -20.01 -12.89 22.00
N ASP A 326 -19.28 -13.09 23.11
CA ASP A 326 -19.83 -13.07 24.47
C ASP A 326 -19.06 -12.08 25.38
N PRO A 327 -19.30 -10.75 25.23
CA PRO A 327 -18.52 -9.71 25.91
C PRO A 327 -18.71 -9.73 27.43
N LYS A 328 -19.88 -10.15 27.94
CA LYS A 328 -20.12 -10.25 29.39
C LYS A 328 -19.20 -11.27 30.05
N HIS A 329 -19.14 -12.49 29.48
CA HIS A 329 -18.30 -13.55 30.01
C HIS A 329 -16.81 -13.19 29.86
N ALA A 330 -16.43 -12.63 28.70
CA ALA A 330 -15.09 -12.12 28.49
C ALA A 330 -14.70 -11.06 29.53
N LEU A 331 -15.60 -10.12 29.84
CA LEU A 331 -15.36 -9.08 30.84
C LEU A 331 -15.22 -9.65 32.25
N VAL A 332 -16.08 -10.57 32.67
CA VAL A 332 -15.97 -11.24 33.99
C VAL A 332 -14.62 -11.94 34.12
N SER A 333 -14.23 -12.70 33.10
CA SER A 333 -12.96 -13.42 33.10
C SER A 333 -11.75 -12.46 33.06
N THR A 334 -11.89 -11.33 32.36
CA THR A 334 -10.87 -10.26 32.34
C THR A 334 -10.74 -9.59 33.70
N CYS A 335 -11.85 -9.26 34.37
CA CYS A 335 -11.81 -8.73 35.74
C CYS A 335 -11.15 -9.72 36.72
N ALA A 336 -11.49 -11.01 36.62
CA ALA A 336 -10.89 -12.06 37.45
C ALA A 336 -9.37 -12.16 37.20
N LYS A 337 -8.94 -12.10 35.93
CA LYS A 337 -7.53 -12.12 35.55
C LYS A 337 -6.75 -10.95 36.17
N TYR A 338 -7.30 -9.75 36.15
CA TYR A 338 -6.67 -8.55 36.74
C TYR A 338 -6.92 -8.40 38.26
N GLY A 339 -7.48 -9.42 38.93
CA GLY A 339 -7.80 -9.38 40.37
C GLY A 339 -8.81 -8.28 40.75
N LYS A 340 -9.64 -7.84 39.81
CA LYS A 340 -10.68 -6.82 40.04
C LYS A 340 -11.97 -7.48 40.50
N GLN A 341 -12.79 -6.72 41.24
CA GLN A 341 -14.13 -7.18 41.65
C GLN A 341 -14.98 -7.51 40.42
N ALA A 342 -15.84 -8.51 40.56
CA ALA A 342 -16.72 -8.95 39.49
C ALA A 342 -17.57 -7.78 38.95
N PRO A 343 -17.70 -7.64 37.63
CA PRO A 343 -18.42 -6.52 37.03
C PRO A 343 -19.93 -6.63 37.30
N GLN A 344 -20.55 -5.54 37.73
CA GLN A 344 -22.00 -5.43 37.94
C GLN A 344 -22.61 -4.45 36.94
N SER A 345 -23.63 -4.88 36.19
CA SER A 345 -24.43 -3.98 35.36
C SER A 345 -25.48 -3.27 36.22
N ARG A 346 -25.64 -1.95 36.04
CA ARG A 346 -26.72 -1.17 36.65
C ARG A 346 -27.29 -0.19 35.64
N MET A 347 -28.59 0.08 35.76
CA MET A 347 -29.26 1.04 34.88
C MET A 347 -28.89 2.47 35.30
N ILE A 348 -28.38 3.27 34.36
CA ILE A 348 -28.03 4.68 34.58
C ILE A 348 -29.23 5.56 34.25
N ALA A 349 -29.83 5.31 33.08
CA ALA A 349 -30.95 6.08 32.59
C ALA A 349 -31.85 5.18 31.73
N GLU A 350 -33.11 5.56 31.66
CA GLU A 350 -34.13 4.86 30.90
C GLU A 350 -35.13 5.87 30.36
N SER A 351 -35.53 5.67 29.10
CA SER A 351 -36.62 6.44 28.50
C SER A 351 -37.49 5.54 27.64
N GLY A 352 -38.81 5.77 27.69
CA GLY A 352 -39.77 5.15 26.78
C GLY A 352 -39.88 3.62 26.89
N ARG A 353 -39.76 3.02 28.08
CA ARG A 353 -39.80 1.55 28.27
C ARG A 353 -40.97 0.84 27.59
N LEU A 354 -42.15 1.45 27.60
CA LEU A 354 -43.38 0.92 27.00
C LEU A 354 -43.68 1.53 25.62
N SER A 355 -42.66 2.10 24.97
CA SER A 355 -42.76 2.63 23.61
C SER A 355 -42.19 1.65 22.58
N ILE A 356 -42.43 1.93 21.30
CA ILE A 356 -41.89 1.16 20.17
C ILE A 356 -40.35 1.26 20.11
N SER A 357 -39.79 2.37 20.59
CA SER A 357 -38.35 2.64 20.57
C SER A 357 -37.84 3.05 21.97
N PRO A 358 -37.78 2.11 22.92
CA PRO A 358 -37.20 2.37 24.23
C PRO A 358 -35.70 2.64 24.11
N VAL A 359 -35.16 3.39 25.07
CA VAL A 359 -33.72 3.62 25.20
C VAL A 359 -33.32 3.29 26.64
N PHE A 360 -32.50 2.27 26.80
CA PHE A 360 -31.88 1.90 28.07
C PHE A 360 -30.41 2.26 28.04
N VAL A 361 -29.93 2.97 29.05
CA VAL A 361 -28.51 3.28 29.25
C VAL A 361 -28.04 2.52 30.47
N VAL A 362 -27.08 1.64 30.26
CA VAL A 362 -26.54 0.75 31.29
C VAL A 362 -25.06 1.03 31.46
N GLY A 363 -24.63 1.14 32.72
CA GLY A 363 -23.23 1.16 33.09
C GLY A 363 -22.78 -0.22 33.56
N VAL A 364 -21.49 -0.50 33.40
CA VAL A 364 -20.84 -1.62 34.09
C VAL A 364 -19.84 -1.05 35.09
N TRP A 365 -19.93 -1.50 36.33
CA TRP A 365 -19.05 -1.10 37.43
C TRP A 365 -18.21 -2.28 37.92
N SER A 366 -16.94 -2.03 38.21
CA SER A 366 -16.13 -2.90 39.06
C SER A 366 -15.94 -2.18 40.40
N GLY A 367 -16.62 -2.68 41.44
CA GLY A 367 -16.76 -2.00 42.72
C GLY A 367 -17.44 -0.64 42.59
N ALA A 368 -16.69 0.42 42.90
CA ALA A 368 -17.16 1.80 42.77
C ALA A 368 -16.88 2.44 41.39
N THR A 369 -15.97 1.85 40.61
CA THR A 369 -15.48 2.46 39.36
C THR A 369 -16.33 2.04 38.15
N LYS A 370 -16.82 3.01 37.37
CA LYS A 370 -17.53 2.74 36.11
C LYS A 370 -16.51 2.43 35.01
N ILE A 371 -16.52 1.19 34.51
CA ILE A 371 -15.56 0.72 33.50
C ILE A 371 -16.10 0.86 32.07
N GLY A 372 -17.41 0.74 31.88
CA GLY A 372 -18.05 0.85 30.57
C GLY A 372 -19.47 1.37 30.65
N GLU A 373 -19.97 1.85 29.52
CA GLU A 373 -21.33 2.36 29.36
C GLU A 373 -21.86 2.01 27.97
N GLY A 374 -23.13 1.64 27.89
CA GLY A 374 -23.74 1.25 26.64
C GLY A 374 -25.23 1.55 26.62
N SER A 375 -25.72 1.93 25.44
CA SER A 375 -27.14 2.18 25.21
C SER A 375 -27.72 1.19 24.20
N GLY A 376 -28.99 0.83 24.38
CA GLY A 376 -29.68 -0.11 23.50
C GLY A 376 -31.20 -0.03 23.61
N SER A 377 -31.88 -0.62 22.63
CA SER A 377 -33.35 -0.72 22.61
C SER A 377 -33.91 -1.75 23.58
N SER A 378 -33.04 -2.59 24.14
CA SER A 378 -33.37 -3.55 25.19
C SER A 378 -32.30 -3.50 26.27
N ILE A 379 -32.68 -3.76 27.52
CA ILE A 379 -31.74 -3.86 28.66
C ILE A 379 -30.61 -4.84 28.33
N ARG A 380 -30.92 -6.00 27.72
CA ARG A 380 -29.92 -7.00 27.33
C ARG A 380 -28.92 -6.46 26.30
N MET A 381 -29.40 -5.66 25.34
CA MET A 381 -28.55 -5.04 24.31
C MET A 381 -27.69 -3.92 24.90
N ALA A 382 -28.26 -3.09 25.78
CA ALA A 382 -27.52 -2.04 26.48
C ALA A 382 -26.41 -2.64 27.35
N GLU A 383 -26.70 -3.70 28.11
CA GLU A 383 -25.71 -4.44 28.88
C GLU A 383 -24.61 -5.07 28.01
N PHE A 384 -24.97 -5.68 26.89
CA PHE A 384 -24.00 -6.24 25.94
C PHE A 384 -23.04 -5.16 25.44
N ARG A 385 -23.58 -4.02 24.98
CA ARG A 385 -22.79 -2.89 24.48
C ARG A 385 -21.95 -2.23 25.58
N ALA A 386 -22.45 -2.16 26.81
CA ALA A 386 -21.69 -1.62 27.94
C ALA A 386 -20.49 -2.49 28.31
N ALA A 387 -20.66 -3.83 28.24
CA ALA A 387 -19.55 -4.76 28.41
C ALA A 387 -18.55 -4.68 27.24
N GLU A 388 -19.05 -4.51 26.02
CA GLU A 388 -18.24 -4.33 24.82
C GLU A 388 -17.39 -3.05 24.89
N ASP A 389 -17.98 -1.94 25.33
CA ASP A 389 -17.30 -0.67 25.56
C ASP A 389 -16.21 -0.80 26.65
N ALA A 390 -16.49 -1.48 27.75
CA ALA A 390 -15.48 -1.75 28.78
C ALA A 390 -14.28 -2.53 28.22
N LEU A 391 -14.52 -3.57 27.41
CA LEU A 391 -13.45 -4.34 26.76
C LEU A 391 -12.69 -3.52 25.72
N ARG A 392 -13.39 -2.72 24.89
CA ARG A 392 -12.75 -1.83 23.93
C ARG A 392 -11.81 -0.84 24.59
N ARG A 393 -12.23 -0.22 25.70
CA ARG A 393 -11.37 0.72 26.46
C ARG A 393 -10.12 0.05 26.99
N LEU A 394 -10.21 -1.21 27.41
CA LEU A 394 -9.06 -1.98 27.88
C LEU A 394 -8.09 -2.33 26.74
N TYR A 395 -8.62 -2.81 25.61
CA TYR A 395 -7.81 -3.27 24.46
C TYR A 395 -7.25 -2.13 23.61
N LEU A 396 -7.96 -1.00 23.54
CA LEU A 396 -7.56 0.20 22.81
C LEU A 396 -6.91 1.24 23.73
N ALA A 397 -6.48 0.84 24.93
CA ALA A 397 -5.69 1.71 25.79
C ALA A 397 -4.38 2.05 25.07
N GLU A 398 -4.25 3.30 24.63
CA GLU A 398 -3.07 3.80 23.92
C GLU A 398 -1.99 4.27 24.88
N THR A 399 -0.75 3.90 24.59
CA THR A 399 0.42 4.66 25.05
C THR A 399 0.60 5.85 24.09
N PRO A 400 0.70 7.08 24.60
CA PRO A 400 0.86 8.26 23.75
C PRO A 400 2.20 8.22 23.01
N LEU A 401 2.23 8.82 21.82
CA LEU A 401 3.43 8.87 20.98
C LEU A 401 4.52 9.70 21.69
N GLY A 402 5.69 9.08 21.92
CA GLY A 402 6.82 9.68 22.61
C GLY A 402 7.14 9.03 23.96
N ASP A 403 6.18 8.32 24.55
CA ASP A 403 6.35 7.62 25.82
C ASP A 403 6.90 6.19 25.63
N PHE A 404 7.18 5.78 24.39
CA PHE A 404 7.75 4.47 24.08
C PHE A 404 8.94 4.50 23.15
N ASP A 405 9.95 3.71 23.53
CA ASP A 405 11.11 3.43 22.71
C ASP A 405 10.88 2.18 21.86
N LEU A 406 11.23 2.28 20.58
CA LEU A 406 11.14 1.15 19.65
C LEU A 406 12.36 0.25 19.85
N PRO A 407 12.19 -1.08 19.95
CA PRO A 407 13.32 -2.01 20.07
C PRO A 407 14.21 -1.96 18.83
N SER A 408 13.65 -1.72 17.64
CA SER A 408 14.46 -1.56 16.42
C SER A 408 15.47 -0.40 16.50
N ALA A 409 15.28 0.59 17.38
CA ALA A 409 16.21 1.70 17.56
C ALA A 409 17.57 1.26 18.10
N THR A 410 17.66 0.14 18.83
CA THR A 410 18.96 -0.37 19.31
C THR A 410 19.83 -0.92 18.18
N LEU A 411 19.21 -1.29 17.05
CA LEU A 411 19.88 -1.88 15.89
C LEU A 411 20.39 -0.84 14.88
N ASP A 412 20.14 0.45 15.11
CA ASP A 412 20.52 1.52 14.18
C ASP A 412 22.05 1.57 13.95
N SER A 413 22.84 1.21 14.96
CA SER A 413 24.30 1.17 14.85
C SER A 413 24.82 -0.01 14.01
N GLU A 414 24.09 -1.12 13.96
CA GLU A 414 24.46 -2.31 13.20
C GLU A 414 24.04 -2.20 11.72
N PHE A 415 22.95 -1.48 11.44
CA PHE A 415 22.37 -1.35 10.10
C PHE A 415 22.39 0.08 9.56
N ALA A 416 23.58 0.68 9.44
CA ALA A 416 23.78 2.07 9.02
C ALA A 416 23.71 2.32 7.48
N GLY A 417 23.40 1.31 6.66
CA GLY A 417 23.32 1.43 5.19
C GLY A 417 24.67 1.65 4.48
N MET A 418 24.67 1.62 3.15
CA MET A 418 25.89 1.87 2.34
C MET A 418 26.24 3.36 2.19
N ALA A 419 25.29 4.27 2.40
CA ALA A 419 25.51 5.70 2.39
C ALA A 419 26.05 6.15 3.76
N GLY A 420 27.37 6.15 3.91
CA GLY A 420 28.09 6.34 5.17
C GLY A 420 27.96 7.69 5.89
N GLU A 421 26.76 8.21 6.12
CA GLU A 421 26.52 9.09 7.26
C GLU A 421 26.16 8.22 8.46
N LYS A 422 27.19 7.81 9.19
CA LYS A 422 27.02 7.29 10.55
C LYS A 422 26.51 8.44 11.42
N VAL A 423 25.22 8.75 11.36
CA VAL A 423 24.54 9.49 12.42
C VAL A 423 24.46 8.50 13.58
N VAL A 424 25.58 8.37 14.28
CA VAL A 424 25.71 7.55 15.47
C VAL A 424 24.97 8.30 16.57
N GLU A 425 23.64 8.17 16.64
CA GLU A 425 22.94 8.33 17.91
C GLU A 425 23.39 7.18 18.81
N ARG A 426 24.59 7.32 19.37
CA ARG A 426 25.22 6.38 20.30
C ARG A 426 24.35 6.37 21.56
N GLY A 427 23.54 5.32 21.71
CA GLY A 427 23.00 4.92 23.01
C GLY A 427 21.60 5.42 23.36
N ARG A 428 20.60 5.22 22.49
CA ARG A 428 19.23 5.07 23.03
C ARG A 428 19.16 3.73 23.75
N VAL A 429 19.19 3.79 25.09
CA VAL A 429 19.00 2.63 25.93
C VAL A 429 17.53 2.26 25.86
N PHE A 430 17.22 1.09 25.31
CA PHE A 430 15.85 0.59 25.26
C PHE A 430 15.32 0.41 26.69
N SER A 431 14.28 1.17 27.04
CA SER A 431 13.54 0.97 28.27
C SER A 431 12.47 -0.10 28.08
N ALA A 432 12.52 -1.15 28.91
CA ALA A 432 11.51 -2.20 28.88
C ALA A 432 10.12 -1.62 29.17
N GLN A 433 9.20 -1.83 28.25
CA GLN A 433 7.82 -1.40 28.39
C GLN A 433 6.93 -2.50 28.99
N PRO A 434 5.87 -2.14 29.74
CA PRO A 434 4.93 -3.12 30.24
C PRO A 434 4.24 -3.82 29.06
N ILE A 435 4.51 -5.12 28.92
CA ILE A 435 3.83 -5.98 27.96
C ILE A 435 2.43 -6.24 28.51
N GLY A 436 1.40 -5.88 27.73
CA GLY A 436 0.03 -6.19 28.08
C GLY A 436 -0.18 -7.69 28.12
N GLU A 437 -0.86 -8.18 29.15
CA GLU A 437 -1.14 -9.61 29.24
C GLU A 437 -2.18 -10.00 28.18
N THR A 438 -1.95 -11.12 27.50
CA THR A 438 -2.75 -11.60 26.36
C THR A 438 -4.26 -11.65 26.62
N GLU A 439 -5.07 -11.50 25.57
CA GLU A 439 -6.54 -11.56 25.68
C GLU A 439 -7.01 -12.79 26.47
N VAL A 440 -8.04 -12.62 27.29
CA VAL A 440 -8.69 -13.78 27.89
C VAL A 440 -9.45 -14.50 26.78
N LEU A 441 -8.99 -15.70 26.43
CA LEU A 441 -9.68 -16.64 25.54
C LEU A 441 -10.93 -17.19 26.24
N ALA A 442 -11.86 -16.31 26.58
CA ALA A 442 -13.16 -16.67 27.11
C ALA A 442 -13.96 -17.38 26.00
N VAL A 443 -13.73 -18.69 25.91
CA VAL A 443 -14.63 -19.74 25.45
C VAL A 443 -14.87 -19.76 23.93
N ALA A 444 -13.82 -20.10 23.17
CA ALA A 444 -13.99 -20.86 21.93
C ALA A 444 -14.15 -22.35 22.28
N GLY A 445 -15.23 -22.71 22.96
CA GLY A 445 -15.53 -24.09 23.28
C GLY A 445 -16.89 -24.19 23.95
N LYS A 446 -17.89 -24.68 23.19
CA LYS A 446 -19.10 -25.30 23.77
C LYS A 446 -18.70 -25.99 25.09
N SER A 447 -19.25 -25.53 26.21
CA SER A 447 -19.38 -26.38 27.38
C SER A 447 -20.12 -27.63 26.93
N ARG A 448 -19.39 -28.72 26.70
CA ARG A 448 -19.98 -30.06 26.69
C ARG A 448 -20.44 -30.28 28.12
N GLN A 449 -21.74 -30.07 28.37
CA GLN A 449 -22.45 -30.91 29.31
C GLN A 449 -22.69 -32.26 28.65
#